data_AF-A0A7W9U0F8-F1
#
_entry.id   AF-A0A7W9U0F8-F1
#
_cell.length_a   1.000
_cell.length_b   1.000
_cell.length_c   1.000
_cell.angle_alpha   90.00
_cell.angle_beta   90.00
_cell.angle_gamma   90.00
#
_symmetry.space_group_name_H-M   'P 1'
#
loop_
_entity.id
_entity.type
_entity.pdbx_description
1 polymer ?
#
loop_
_entity_poly.entity_id
_entity_poly.type
_entity_poly.pdbx_seq_one_letter_code
_entity_poly.pdbx_strand_id
1 'polypeptide(L)'
;MASSDTWLVRYPLFREALFHGAMPLGALPPQARAVVAKRVFAGDGAKDIAGSAALHVVSDVRVAYVELPMSLVDQAVRDHRVPDGDDDASLNHAIGETRLHYPRVARPPCLLMPGQGVFLDSWMRFFVYRARGDINVPVLAVDWFTLYERIARVLENERAASPAASVYGRSFDDLWVSREPGLVRIAPDRNN
;
A
#
# COMPACT_ATOMS: atom_id res chain seq x y z
N MET A 1 -18.76 -25.65 -10.70
CA MET A 1 -18.73 -24.22 -10.33
C MET A 1 -17.39 -23.93 -9.67
N ALA A 2 -16.36 -23.57 -10.44
CA ALA A 2 -15.03 -23.27 -9.93
C ALA A 2 -14.46 -22.15 -10.79
N SER A 3 -14.61 -20.90 -10.36
CA SER A 3 -13.93 -19.74 -10.93
C SER A 3 -14.30 -18.54 -10.08
N SER A 4 -13.36 -18.01 -9.26
CA SER A 4 -13.32 -16.58 -8.86
C SER A 4 -12.24 -16.19 -7.83
N ASP A 5 -11.54 -17.10 -7.14
CA ASP A 5 -10.65 -16.70 -6.01
C ASP A 5 -9.15 -16.98 -6.21
N THR A 6 -8.69 -16.99 -7.46
CA THR A 6 -7.27 -17.24 -7.79
C THR A 6 -6.34 -16.14 -7.26
N TRP A 7 -6.83 -14.92 -7.04
CA TRP A 7 -5.97 -13.81 -6.64
C TRP A 7 -5.57 -13.89 -5.15
N LEU A 8 -6.45 -14.41 -4.27
CA LEU A 8 -6.19 -14.56 -2.83
C LEU A 8 -5.09 -15.57 -2.52
N VAL A 9 -4.73 -16.45 -3.45
CA VAL A 9 -3.58 -17.38 -3.29
C VAL A 9 -2.27 -16.61 -3.12
N ARG A 10 -2.22 -15.34 -3.54
CA ARG A 10 -1.10 -14.43 -3.34
C ARG A 10 -1.02 -13.89 -1.91
N TYR A 11 -1.97 -14.20 -1.03
CA TYR A 11 -1.99 -13.72 0.36
C TYR A 11 -2.11 -14.89 1.35
N PRO A 12 -1.08 -15.75 1.46
CA PRO A 12 -1.15 -16.98 2.26
C PRO A 12 -1.33 -16.72 3.76
N LEU A 13 -0.75 -15.66 4.32
CA LEU A 13 -0.73 -15.41 5.77
C LEU A 13 -2.12 -15.24 6.40
N PHE A 14 -3.05 -14.62 5.67
CA PHE A 14 -4.39 -14.28 6.18
C PHE A 14 -5.51 -14.80 5.28
N ARG A 15 -5.21 -15.80 4.44
CA ARG A 15 -6.07 -16.23 3.33
C ARG A 15 -7.51 -16.50 3.76
N GLU A 16 -7.70 -17.22 4.86
CA GLU A 16 -9.02 -17.58 5.37
C GLU A 16 -9.83 -16.34 5.78
N ALA A 17 -9.24 -15.44 6.56
CA ALA A 17 -9.89 -14.20 6.96
C ALA A 17 -10.20 -13.32 5.74
N LEU A 18 -9.28 -13.21 4.78
CA LEU A 18 -9.45 -12.40 3.58
C LEU A 18 -10.56 -12.92 2.67
N PHE A 19 -10.80 -14.24 2.63
CA PHE A 19 -11.88 -14.82 1.86
C PHE A 19 -13.25 -14.26 2.28
N HIS A 20 -13.47 -14.11 3.59
CA HIS A 20 -14.73 -13.57 4.13
C HIS A 20 -14.88 -12.05 3.96
N GLY A 21 -13.80 -11.33 3.65
CA GLY A 21 -13.81 -9.89 3.44
C GLY A 21 -13.78 -9.47 1.96
N ALA A 22 -13.88 -10.42 1.03
CA ALA A 22 -13.74 -10.15 -0.39
C ALA A 22 -14.89 -9.29 -0.94
N MET A 23 -14.55 -8.21 -1.64
CA MET A 23 -15.51 -7.27 -2.23
C MET A 23 -14.90 -6.52 -3.43
N PRO A 24 -15.70 -5.79 -4.22
CA PRO A 24 -15.20 -4.84 -5.22
C PRO A 24 -14.53 -3.62 -4.56
N LEU A 25 -13.47 -3.08 -5.18
CA LEU A 25 -12.76 -1.87 -4.76
C LEU A 25 -13.72 -0.67 -4.56
N GLY A 26 -14.72 -0.53 -5.43
CA GLY A 26 -15.72 0.53 -5.38
C GLY A 26 -16.59 0.49 -4.12
N ALA A 27 -16.79 -0.70 -3.55
CA ALA A 27 -17.56 -0.93 -2.34
C ALA A 27 -16.78 -0.66 -1.05
N LEU A 28 -15.47 -0.40 -1.13
CA LEU A 28 -14.67 -0.08 0.03
C LEU A 28 -15.13 1.23 0.70
N PRO A 29 -15.02 1.32 2.04
CA PRO A 29 -15.16 2.58 2.75
C PRO A 29 -14.20 3.66 2.21
N PRO A 30 -14.57 4.95 2.26
CA PRO A 30 -13.76 6.04 1.69
C PRO A 30 -12.31 6.07 2.16
N GLN A 31 -12.07 5.82 3.46
CA GLN A 31 -10.72 5.78 4.05
C GLN A 31 -9.85 4.66 3.47
N ALA A 32 -10.45 3.52 3.12
CA ALA A 32 -9.74 2.38 2.55
C ALA A 32 -9.45 2.60 1.07
N ARG A 33 -10.40 3.17 0.32
CA ARG A 33 -10.16 3.61 -1.07
C ARG A 33 -9.04 4.63 -1.16
N ALA A 34 -8.99 5.59 -0.25
CA ALA A 34 -7.93 6.60 -0.21
C ALA A 34 -6.53 5.99 -0.06
N VAL A 35 -6.40 4.87 0.67
CA VAL A 35 -5.13 4.16 0.82
C VAL A 35 -4.68 3.54 -0.52
N VAL A 36 -5.58 2.89 -1.25
CA VAL A 36 -5.27 2.34 -2.58
C VAL A 36 -4.96 3.47 -3.57
N ALA A 37 -5.79 4.52 -3.59
CA ALA A 37 -5.61 5.66 -4.47
C ALA A 37 -4.27 6.36 -4.24
N LYS A 38 -3.88 6.59 -2.98
CA LYS A 38 -2.56 7.14 -2.63
C LYS A 38 -1.42 6.28 -3.16
N ARG A 39 -1.54 4.95 -3.07
CA ARG A 39 -0.49 4.03 -3.54
C ARG A 39 -0.35 4.05 -5.05
N VAL A 40 -1.48 4.01 -5.74
CA VAL A 40 -1.52 3.88 -7.20
C VAL A 40 -1.21 5.21 -7.90
N PHE A 41 -1.67 6.32 -7.34
CA PHE A 41 -1.69 7.61 -8.00
C PHE A 41 -0.81 8.66 -7.32
N ALA A 42 0.15 8.25 -6.48
CA ALA A 42 1.06 9.15 -5.78
C ALA A 42 1.77 10.12 -6.76
N GLY A 43 1.38 11.40 -6.66
CA GLY A 43 1.75 12.55 -7.50
C GLY A 43 0.64 13.60 -7.43
N ASP A 44 0.82 14.81 -7.99
CA ASP A 44 -0.24 15.85 -8.01
C ASP A 44 -1.57 15.36 -8.65
N GLY A 45 -1.53 14.29 -9.45
CA GLY A 45 -2.70 13.61 -10.02
C GLY A 45 -3.56 12.80 -9.02
N ALA A 46 -3.10 12.54 -7.79
CA ALA A 46 -3.89 11.83 -6.78
C ALA A 46 -5.19 12.58 -6.40
N LYS A 47 -5.17 13.92 -6.49
CA LYS A 47 -6.33 14.78 -6.21
C LYS A 47 -7.38 14.72 -7.32
N ASP A 48 -6.96 14.63 -8.58
CA ASP A 48 -7.88 14.51 -9.71
C ASP A 48 -8.48 13.12 -9.83
N ILE A 49 -7.75 12.07 -9.44
CA ILE A 49 -8.19 10.68 -9.58
C ILE A 49 -9.14 10.24 -8.47
N ALA A 50 -9.07 10.85 -7.29
CA ALA A 50 -10.10 10.71 -6.27
C ALA A 50 -11.48 11.18 -6.74
N GLY A 51 -11.55 11.98 -7.83
CA GLY A 51 -12.78 12.40 -8.51
C GLY A 51 -12.97 11.88 -9.94
N SER A 52 -12.01 11.17 -10.56
CA SER A 52 -12.02 10.87 -12.00
C SER A 52 -12.58 9.50 -12.38
N ALA A 53 -13.06 9.41 -13.62
CA ALA A 53 -13.46 8.19 -14.33
C ALA A 53 -12.48 7.02 -14.17
N ALA A 54 -11.19 7.27 -13.90
CA ALA A 54 -10.19 6.24 -13.63
C ALA A 54 -10.54 5.35 -12.43
N LEU A 55 -11.10 5.90 -11.35
CA LEU A 55 -11.52 5.09 -10.19
C LEU A 55 -12.75 4.22 -10.53
N HIS A 56 -13.62 4.69 -11.44
CA HIS A 56 -14.75 3.91 -11.93
C HIS A 56 -14.28 2.70 -12.77
N VAL A 57 -13.23 2.87 -13.59
CA VAL A 57 -12.66 1.80 -14.43
C VAL A 57 -12.04 0.65 -13.60
N VAL A 58 -11.59 0.96 -12.38
CA VAL A 58 -11.02 -0.04 -11.47
C VAL A 58 -11.98 -0.43 -10.33
N SER A 59 -13.23 0.01 -10.36
CA SER A 59 -14.18 -0.16 -9.24
C SER A 59 -14.59 -1.61 -8.96
N ASP A 60 -14.58 -2.47 -9.97
CA ASP A 60 -14.89 -3.90 -9.87
C ASP A 60 -13.66 -4.77 -9.55
N VAL A 61 -12.46 -4.18 -9.45
CA VAL A 61 -11.25 -4.88 -9.00
C VAL A 61 -11.49 -5.51 -7.64
N ARG A 62 -11.10 -6.78 -7.49
CA ARG A 62 -11.28 -7.53 -6.24
C ARG A 62 -10.32 -7.02 -5.16
N VAL A 63 -10.85 -6.86 -3.97
CA VAL A 63 -10.11 -6.54 -2.75
C VAL A 63 -10.65 -7.36 -1.60
N ALA A 64 -9.93 -7.43 -0.50
CA ALA A 64 -10.43 -7.99 0.75
C ALA A 64 -10.06 -7.06 1.91
N TYR A 65 -11.09 -6.56 2.61
CA TYR A 65 -10.94 -5.63 3.74
C TYR A 65 -11.49 -6.27 5.00
N VAL A 66 -10.62 -6.49 5.98
CA VAL A 66 -10.97 -7.17 7.25
C VAL A 66 -10.26 -6.54 8.43
N GLU A 67 -10.86 -6.70 9.61
CA GLU A 67 -10.24 -6.39 10.89
C GLU A 67 -9.64 -7.67 11.45
N LEU A 68 -8.32 -7.70 11.64
CA LEU A 68 -7.61 -8.85 12.19
C LEU A 68 -7.18 -8.59 13.63
N PRO A 69 -7.16 -9.61 14.51
CA PRO A 69 -6.59 -9.47 15.83
C PRO A 69 -5.15 -8.96 15.78
N MET A 70 -4.82 -7.98 16.61
CA MET A 70 -3.47 -7.41 16.71
C MET A 70 -2.42 -8.50 16.96
N SER A 71 -2.72 -9.47 17.82
CA SER A 71 -1.83 -10.60 18.13
C SER A 71 -1.47 -11.43 16.89
N LEU A 72 -2.44 -11.67 16.01
CA LEU A 72 -2.26 -12.45 14.79
C LEU A 72 -1.42 -11.70 13.76
N VAL A 73 -1.64 -10.38 13.62
CA VAL A 73 -0.85 -9.55 12.71
C VAL A 73 0.57 -9.33 13.26
N ASP A 74 0.72 -9.13 14.56
CA ASP A 74 2.02 -8.94 15.22
C ASP A 74 2.86 -10.21 15.14
N GLN A 75 2.26 -11.40 15.27
CA GLN A 75 2.97 -12.66 15.04
C GLN A 75 3.49 -12.75 13.60
N ALA A 76 2.65 -12.46 12.61
CA ALA A 76 3.08 -12.45 11.21
C ALA A 76 4.19 -11.41 10.93
N VAL A 77 4.15 -10.25 11.59
CA VAL A 77 5.21 -9.23 11.51
C VAL A 77 6.52 -9.75 12.09
N ARG A 78 6.49 -10.43 13.24
CA ARG A 78 7.68 -11.03 13.85
C ARG A 78 8.26 -12.16 13.00
N ASP A 79 7.42 -13.04 12.48
CA ASP A 79 7.86 -14.14 11.61
C ASP A 79 8.47 -13.64 10.30
N HIS A 80 8.05 -12.46 9.84
CA HIS A 80 8.58 -11.82 8.64
C HIS A 80 9.89 -11.05 8.89
N ARG A 81 10.17 -10.63 10.12
CA ARG A 81 11.43 -9.95 10.48
C ARG A 81 12.45 -10.98 10.92
N VAL A 82 13.69 -10.85 10.43
CA VAL A 82 14.84 -11.51 11.07
C VAL A 82 14.94 -10.93 12.49
N PRO A 83 15.13 -11.75 13.54
CA PRO A 83 15.19 -11.28 14.91
C PRO A 83 16.50 -10.51 15.12
N ASP A 84 16.51 -9.24 14.74
CA ASP A 84 17.42 -8.26 15.29
C ASP A 84 16.65 -7.54 16.40
N GLY A 85 17.23 -7.56 17.59
CA GLY A 85 16.62 -7.14 18.84
C GLY A 85 16.36 -5.63 18.90
N ASP A 86 15.42 -5.16 18.10
CA ASP A 86 15.03 -3.76 18.05
C ASP A 86 14.06 -3.44 19.20
N ASP A 87 14.43 -2.43 19.98
CA ASP A 87 13.78 -2.05 21.22
C ASP A 87 12.46 -1.34 20.93
N ASP A 88 11.33 -2.00 21.23
CA ASP A 88 9.97 -1.47 21.08
C ASP A 88 9.82 -0.06 21.69
N ALA A 89 10.61 0.27 22.72
CA ALA A 89 10.63 1.60 23.34
C ALA A 89 11.12 2.70 22.38
N SER A 90 12.16 2.42 21.59
CA SER A 90 12.73 3.37 20.62
C SER A 90 11.77 3.64 19.46
N LEU A 91 11.08 2.60 19.00
CA LEU A 91 10.05 2.72 17.96
C LEU A 91 8.85 3.55 18.45
N ASN A 92 8.39 3.30 19.68
CA ASN A 92 7.31 4.06 20.29
C ASN A 92 7.68 5.54 20.47
N HIS A 93 8.93 5.83 20.81
CA HIS A 93 9.43 7.20 20.90
C HIS A 93 9.39 7.92 19.54
N ALA A 94 9.94 7.28 18.48
CA ALA A 94 9.94 7.85 17.13
C ALA A 94 8.53 8.10 16.56
N ILE A 95 7.55 7.24 16.90
CA ILE A 95 6.14 7.44 16.54
C ILE A 95 5.55 8.65 17.26
N GLY A 96 5.88 8.81 18.54
CA GLY A 96 5.49 9.99 19.32
C GLY A 96 6.02 11.29 18.72
N GLU A 97 7.29 11.30 18.28
CA GLU A 97 7.92 12.47 17.66
C GLU A 97 7.34 12.82 16.28
N THR A 98 7.02 11.82 15.46
CA THR A 98 6.49 12.03 14.11
C THR A 98 5.05 12.55 14.09
N ARG A 99 4.38 12.65 15.25
CA ARG A 99 2.98 13.12 15.40
C ARG A 99 2.00 12.42 14.46
N LEU A 100 2.31 11.20 14.04
CA LEU A 100 1.46 10.43 13.12
C LEU A 100 0.22 9.95 13.87
N HIS A 101 -0.89 10.63 13.60
CA HIS A 101 -2.16 10.31 14.23
C HIS A 101 -3.16 9.80 13.20
N TYR A 102 -3.58 8.55 13.37
CA TYR A 102 -4.70 7.97 12.63
C TYR A 102 -5.95 8.02 13.52
N PRO A 103 -7.14 8.26 12.97
CA PRO A 103 -8.37 8.29 13.78
C PRO A 103 -8.65 6.91 14.39
N ARG A 104 -9.42 6.87 15.50
CA ARG A 104 -9.85 5.60 16.12
C ARG A 104 -10.99 4.94 15.35
N VAL A 105 -11.84 5.74 14.72
CA VAL A 105 -12.92 5.31 13.82
C VAL A 105 -12.47 5.56 12.38
N ALA A 106 -12.92 4.73 11.44
CA ALA A 106 -12.51 4.84 10.03
C ALA A 106 -10.98 4.81 9.85
N ARG A 107 -10.34 3.86 10.54
CA ARG A 107 -8.89 3.62 10.49
C ARG A 107 -8.48 3.25 9.05
N PRO A 108 -7.47 3.92 8.47
CA PRO A 108 -6.91 3.52 7.19
C PRO A 108 -6.29 2.11 7.28
N PRO A 109 -6.62 1.16 6.40
CA PRO A 109 -6.06 -0.20 6.47
C PRO A 109 -4.56 -0.25 6.25
N CYS A 110 -3.93 -1.28 6.77
CA CYS A 110 -2.61 -1.71 6.36
C CYS A 110 -2.69 -2.49 5.03
N LEU A 111 -2.04 -1.99 3.98
CA LEU A 111 -1.97 -2.67 2.69
C LEU A 111 -1.06 -3.89 2.78
N LEU A 112 -1.64 -5.04 2.47
CA LEU A 112 -0.91 -6.30 2.42
C LEU A 112 -0.06 -6.39 1.16
N MET A 113 1.13 -6.96 1.32
CA MET A 113 2.01 -7.29 0.20
C MET A 113 1.60 -8.66 -0.38
N PRO A 114 1.44 -8.80 -1.70
CA PRO A 114 1.26 -10.12 -2.31
C PRO A 114 2.55 -10.93 -2.20
N GLY A 115 2.44 -12.24 -1.97
CA GLY A 115 3.55 -13.16 -1.75
C GLY A 115 3.70 -13.51 -0.27
N GLN A 116 4.94 -13.56 0.23
CA GLN A 116 5.25 -13.90 1.63
C GLN A 116 5.42 -12.66 2.52
N GLY A 117 5.21 -11.46 1.98
CA GLY A 117 5.36 -10.21 2.72
C GLY A 117 4.14 -9.84 3.57
N VAL A 118 4.35 -9.04 4.61
CA VAL A 118 3.26 -8.58 5.49
C VAL A 118 2.65 -7.28 4.97
N PHE A 119 3.42 -6.19 4.89
CA PHE A 119 2.92 -4.87 4.47
C PHE A 119 3.67 -4.30 3.29
N LEU A 120 2.95 -3.71 2.34
CA LEU A 120 3.51 -3.06 1.16
C LEU A 120 4.05 -1.65 1.45
N ASP A 121 3.30 -0.82 2.18
CA ASP A 121 3.66 0.57 2.50
C ASP A 121 3.14 1.06 3.87
N SER A 122 2.63 0.13 4.69
CA SER A 122 1.75 0.44 5.82
C SER A 122 2.34 0.15 7.19
N TRP A 123 3.65 -0.07 7.27
CA TRP A 123 4.40 -0.33 8.51
C TRP A 123 4.11 0.71 9.60
N MET A 124 4.13 1.98 9.22
CA MET A 124 3.90 3.06 10.18
C MET A 124 2.47 3.09 10.74
N ARG A 125 1.47 2.69 9.95
CA ARG A 125 0.08 2.54 10.45
C ARG A 125 0.00 1.44 11.47
N PHE A 126 0.59 0.28 11.15
CA PHE A 126 0.63 -0.86 12.06
C PHE A 126 1.27 -0.47 13.41
N PHE A 127 2.43 0.18 13.40
CA PHE A 127 3.07 0.56 14.66
C PHE A 127 2.28 1.59 15.45
N VAL A 128 1.62 2.57 14.80
CA VAL A 128 0.73 3.50 15.50
C VAL A 128 -0.45 2.77 16.15
N TYR A 129 -1.06 1.79 15.46
CA TYR A 129 -2.14 0.99 16.04
C TYR A 129 -1.66 0.14 17.22
N ARG A 130 -0.48 -0.47 17.09
CA ARG A 130 0.14 -1.26 18.15
C ARG A 130 0.47 -0.40 19.37
N ALA A 131 1.15 0.73 19.19
CA ALA A 131 1.53 1.66 20.26
C ALA A 131 0.32 2.25 21.00
N ARG A 132 -0.79 2.45 20.28
CA ARG A 132 -2.06 2.92 20.85
C ARG A 132 -2.81 1.84 21.65
N GLY A 133 -2.41 0.57 21.54
CA GLY A 133 -3.08 -0.56 22.17
C GLY A 133 -4.37 -0.98 21.46
N ASP A 134 -4.47 -0.79 20.14
CA ASP A 134 -5.62 -1.29 19.39
C ASP A 134 -5.67 -2.82 19.42
N ILE A 135 -6.84 -3.39 19.70
CA ILE A 135 -7.03 -4.86 19.74
C ILE A 135 -7.08 -5.50 18.35
N ASN A 136 -7.46 -4.72 17.34
CA ASN A 136 -7.60 -5.15 15.95
C ASN A 136 -6.85 -4.22 15.01
N VAL A 137 -6.42 -4.73 13.86
CA VAL A 137 -5.78 -3.97 12.79
C VAL A 137 -6.61 -4.12 11.52
N PRO A 138 -7.05 -3.02 10.89
CA PRO A 138 -7.67 -3.10 9.58
C PRO A 138 -6.60 -3.45 8.56
N VAL A 139 -6.82 -4.50 7.77
CA VAL A 139 -5.93 -4.90 6.68
C VAL A 139 -6.67 -4.90 5.36
N LEU A 140 -5.94 -4.67 4.28
CA LEU A 140 -6.49 -4.63 2.93
C LEU A 140 -5.57 -5.39 1.97
N ALA A 141 -6.10 -6.47 1.40
CA ALA A 141 -5.52 -7.13 0.24
C ALA A 141 -6.18 -6.60 -1.04
N VAL A 142 -5.40 -6.49 -2.11
CA VAL A 142 -5.87 -5.99 -3.41
C VAL A 142 -5.40 -6.95 -4.49
N ASP A 143 -6.22 -7.20 -5.50
CA ASP A 143 -5.76 -7.83 -6.73
C ASP A 143 -4.91 -6.83 -7.54
N TRP A 144 -3.65 -6.67 -7.11
CA TRP A 144 -2.71 -5.71 -7.68
C TRP A 144 -2.44 -5.97 -9.17
N PHE A 145 -2.48 -7.24 -9.59
CA PHE A 145 -2.23 -7.59 -10.99
C PHE A 145 -3.33 -7.01 -11.89
N THR A 146 -4.59 -7.34 -11.59
CA THR A 146 -5.75 -6.81 -12.33
C THR A 146 -5.84 -5.29 -12.22
N LEU A 147 -5.50 -4.73 -11.05
CA LEU A 147 -5.50 -3.28 -10.85
C LEU A 147 -4.51 -2.57 -11.78
N TYR A 148 -3.24 -2.98 -11.77
CA TYR A 148 -2.21 -2.35 -12.60
C TYR A 148 -2.42 -2.59 -14.09
N GLU A 149 -2.89 -3.78 -14.50
CA GLU A 149 -3.25 -4.05 -15.90
C GLU A 149 -4.29 -3.06 -16.42
N ARG A 150 -5.33 -2.78 -15.62
CA ARG A 150 -6.40 -1.85 -16.00
C ARG A 150 -5.92 -0.41 -16.04
N ILE A 151 -5.10 0.00 -15.09
CA ILE A 151 -4.52 1.35 -15.07
C ILE A 151 -3.65 1.55 -16.31
N ALA A 152 -2.81 0.57 -16.67
CA ALA A 152 -2.00 0.62 -17.88
C ALA A 152 -2.88 0.81 -19.14
N ARG A 153 -3.96 0.03 -19.28
CA ARG A 153 -4.90 0.19 -20.39
C ARG A 153 -5.56 1.56 -20.46
N VAL A 154 -5.92 2.16 -19.32
CA VAL A 154 -6.50 3.51 -19.27
C VAL A 154 -5.48 4.54 -19.77
N LEU A 155 -4.25 4.47 -19.26
CA LEU A 155 -3.18 5.39 -19.64
C LEU A 155 -2.81 5.26 -21.14
N GLU A 156 -2.81 4.05 -21.68
CA GLU A 156 -2.59 3.80 -23.11
C GLU A 156 -3.69 4.42 -23.98
N ASN A 157 -4.95 4.26 -23.58
CA ASN A 157 -6.10 4.81 -24.31
C ASN A 157 -6.11 6.35 -24.26
N GLU A 158 -5.76 6.95 -23.13
CA GLU A 158 -5.60 8.41 -23.00
C GLU A 158 -4.48 8.95 -23.90
N ARG A 159 -3.35 8.22 -23.97
CA ARG A 159 -2.22 8.58 -24.85
C ARG A 159 -2.58 8.45 -26.33
N ALA A 160 -3.35 7.44 -26.72
CA ALA A 160 -3.84 7.27 -28.09
C ALA A 160 -4.88 8.34 -28.48
N ALA A 161 -5.68 8.82 -27.52
CA ALA A 161 -6.66 9.88 -27.73
C ALA A 161 -6.05 11.30 -27.81
N SER A 162 -4.82 11.50 -27.28
CA SER A 162 -4.09 12.78 -27.32
C SER A 162 -2.70 12.67 -27.98
N PRO A 163 -2.61 12.50 -29.31
CA PRO A 163 -1.33 12.41 -30.03
C PRO A 163 -0.51 13.72 -30.03
N ALA A 164 -1.11 14.86 -29.66
CA ALA A 164 -0.48 16.19 -29.71
C ALA A 164 0.47 16.52 -28.53
N ALA A 165 0.56 15.68 -27.49
CA ALA A 165 1.48 15.91 -26.36
C ALA A 165 2.84 15.20 -26.51
N SER A 166 3.09 14.53 -27.64
CA SER A 166 4.27 13.68 -27.87
C SER A 166 5.60 14.43 -28.14
N VAL A 167 5.62 15.76 -28.05
CA VAL A 167 6.84 16.56 -28.32
C VAL A 167 7.79 16.66 -27.11
N TYR A 168 7.38 16.27 -25.90
CA TYR A 168 8.29 16.17 -24.75
C TYR A 168 8.49 14.71 -24.32
N GLY A 169 9.09 13.93 -25.22
CA GLY A 169 9.68 12.64 -24.86
C GLY A 169 10.83 12.85 -23.88
N ARG A 170 10.59 12.67 -22.58
CA ARG A 170 11.62 12.16 -21.67
C ARG A 170 11.35 10.69 -21.41
N SER A 171 12.34 9.90 -21.81
CA SER A 171 12.49 8.46 -21.59
C SER A 171 12.02 8.07 -20.18
N PHE A 172 11.04 7.18 -20.14
CA PHE A 172 10.53 6.57 -18.91
C PHE A 172 11.45 5.41 -18.44
N ASP A 173 12.43 5.02 -19.25
CA ASP A 173 13.33 3.88 -19.00
C ASP A 173 14.46 4.20 -18.00
N ASP A 174 14.78 5.47 -17.74
CA ASP A 174 15.90 5.82 -16.85
C ASP A 174 15.53 5.83 -15.35
N LEU A 175 14.24 5.73 -15.00
CA LEU A 175 13.78 5.88 -13.60
C LEU A 175 13.77 4.57 -12.79
N TRP A 176 14.00 3.42 -13.44
CA TRP A 176 13.94 2.10 -12.79
C TRP A 176 15.29 1.44 -12.52
N VAL A 177 16.42 2.03 -12.95
CA VAL A 177 17.75 1.39 -12.86
C VAL A 177 18.64 1.89 -11.70
N SER A 178 18.21 2.84 -10.87
CA SER A 178 19.04 3.24 -9.71
C SER A 178 18.22 3.68 -8.51
N ARG A 179 17.82 2.70 -7.71
CA ARG A 179 17.59 2.90 -6.28
C ARG A 179 18.49 1.96 -5.50
N GLU A 180 19.80 2.22 -5.55
CA GLU A 180 20.66 1.82 -4.44
C GLU A 180 20.36 2.75 -3.24
N PRO A 181 20.27 2.21 -2.02
CA PRO A 181 20.10 3.02 -0.83
C PRO A 181 21.35 3.87 -0.63
N GLY A 182 21.18 5.19 -0.59
CA GLY A 182 22.25 6.17 -0.45
C GLY A 182 23.07 5.94 0.83
N LEU A 183 24.29 5.42 0.65
CA LEU A 183 25.40 5.61 1.57
C LEU A 183 25.72 7.11 1.61
N VAL A 184 25.36 7.77 2.71
CA VAL A 184 25.81 9.13 3.01
C VAL A 184 27.33 9.11 3.15
N ARG A 185 28.03 9.53 2.11
CA ARG A 185 29.46 9.86 2.21
C ARG A 185 29.58 11.22 2.90
N ILE A 186 29.90 11.19 4.18
CA ILE A 186 30.40 12.36 4.90
C ILE A 186 31.78 12.67 4.30
N ALA A 187 31.88 13.79 3.58
CA ALA A 187 33.17 14.34 3.18
C ALA A 187 33.83 14.98 4.41
N PRO A 188 35.15 14.81 4.63
CA PRO A 188 35.85 15.55 5.67
C PRO A 188 35.99 17.02 5.26
N ASP A 189 35.57 17.90 6.17
CA ASP A 189 35.79 19.35 6.09
C ASP A 189 37.27 19.64 5.86
N ARG A 190 37.55 20.37 4.78
CA ARG A 190 38.80 21.13 4.62
C ARG A 190 38.58 22.50 5.23
N ASN A 191 39.21 22.75 6.38
CA ASN A 191 39.82 24.04 6.75
C ASN A 191 40.44 23.96 8.15
N ASN A 192 41.74 23.65 8.21
CA ASN A 192 42.79 24.58 8.68
C ASN A 192 44.16 23.98 8.38
#